data_AF-A0A9R1L3R7-F1
#
_entry.id   AF-A0A9R1L3R7-F1
#
_cell.length_a   1.000
_cell.length_b   1.000
_cell.length_c   1.000
_cell.angle_alpha   90.00
_cell.angle_beta   90.00
_cell.angle_gamma   90.00
#
_symmetry.space_group_name_H-M   'P 1'
#
loop_
_entity.id
_entity.type
_entity.pdbx_description
1 polymer ?
#
loop_
_entity_poly.entity_id
_entity_poly.type
_entity_poly.pdbx_seq_one_letter_code
_entity_poly.pdbx_strand_id
1 'polypeptide(L)'
;MATMAPTSIVFSVVVFLLLSNAITTQAGGSGSGKPKATSLIVEACKNASGESQDTGVTKEFCLSTLQLDSRSAKAKDLCDLVVISIDILKGRVSDAGVKVKKMLQNAKKGTLTMYALSICELQYEKVVSTLNVCQAMIRDHQGDKGDLKSLGLLHCVDMTGETIKECENELGDVRGAEALLRENEGLRILANLNRALVAPYDV
;
A
#
# COMPACT_ATOMS: atom_id res chain seq x y z
N MET A 1 -29.27 -44.12 17.06
CA MET A 1 -28.12 -43.54 16.32
C MET A 1 -28.39 -42.05 16.21
N ALA A 2 -27.69 -41.23 17.00
CA ALA A 2 -27.90 -39.78 17.04
C ALA A 2 -26.98 -39.11 16.01
N THR A 3 -27.56 -38.40 15.05
CA THR A 3 -26.85 -37.63 14.03
C THR A 3 -26.44 -36.28 14.63
N MET A 4 -25.15 -36.10 14.93
CA MET A 4 -24.59 -34.80 15.28
C MET A 4 -24.29 -33.99 14.01
N ALA A 5 -24.85 -32.79 13.92
CA ALA A 5 -24.53 -31.81 12.89
C ALA A 5 -23.13 -31.22 13.11
N PRO A 6 -22.36 -30.90 12.04
CA PRO A 6 -21.04 -30.32 12.18
C PRO A 6 -21.14 -28.83 12.53
N THR A 7 -20.58 -28.45 13.67
CA THR A 7 -20.40 -27.05 14.07
C THR A 7 -19.30 -26.41 13.22
N SER A 8 -19.67 -25.41 12.43
CA SER A 8 -18.73 -24.61 11.64
C SER A 8 -18.02 -23.61 12.57
N ILE A 9 -16.72 -23.83 12.82
CA ILE A 9 -15.88 -22.93 13.62
C ILE A 9 -15.18 -21.98 12.65
N VAL A 10 -15.65 -20.73 12.59
CA VAL A 10 -15.01 -19.65 11.84
C VAL A 10 -13.74 -19.22 12.59
N PHE A 11 -12.58 -19.64 12.10
CA PHE A 11 -11.29 -19.17 12.62
C PHE A 11 -11.03 -17.73 12.11
N SER A 12 -11.32 -16.74 12.96
CA SER A 12 -10.83 -15.37 12.77
C SER A 12 -9.32 -15.34 13.02
N VAL A 13 -8.52 -15.21 11.95
CA VAL A 13 -7.07 -15.03 12.05
C VAL A 13 -6.78 -13.56 12.39
N VAL A 14 -6.73 -13.24 13.67
CA VAL A 14 -6.17 -11.97 14.16
C VAL A 14 -4.65 -12.12 14.21
N VAL A 15 -3.95 -11.54 13.25
CA VAL A 15 -2.48 -11.51 13.24
C VAL A 15 -1.98 -10.51 14.29
N PHE A 16 -1.59 -11.02 15.45
CA PHE A 16 -0.85 -10.25 16.46
C PHE A 16 0.64 -10.20 16.08
N LEU A 17 1.07 -9.08 15.49
CA LEU A 17 2.49 -8.75 15.37
C LEU A 17 3.01 -8.28 16.74
N LEU A 18 3.54 -9.22 17.54
CA LEU A 18 4.22 -8.91 18.79
C LEU A 18 5.72 -8.77 18.54
N LEU A 19 6.26 -7.58 18.77
CA LEU A 19 7.70 -7.32 18.93
C LEU A 19 7.91 -6.60 20.27
N SER A 20 8.55 -7.29 21.22
CA SER A 20 9.10 -6.75 22.47
C SER A 20 10.46 -7.41 22.66
N ASN A 21 11.58 -6.73 22.97
CA ASN A 21 11.96 -5.95 24.15
C ASN A 21 13.24 -5.14 23.77
N ALA A 22 13.77 -4.12 24.46
CA ALA A 22 13.40 -3.10 25.44
C ALA A 22 14.69 -2.27 25.67
N ILE A 23 14.60 -0.99 26.09
CA ILE A 23 15.36 -0.36 27.20
C ILE A 23 14.72 1.02 27.44
N THR A 24 14.41 1.28 28.70
CA THR A 24 13.76 2.47 29.26
C THR A 24 14.69 3.66 29.38
N THR A 25 14.23 4.83 28.93
CA THR A 25 14.52 6.14 29.53
C THR A 25 13.24 6.99 29.45
N GLN A 26 12.80 7.52 30.58
CA GLN A 26 11.56 8.29 30.70
C GLN A 26 11.73 9.71 30.14
N ALA A 27 10.86 10.10 29.21
CA ALA A 27 10.19 11.41 29.19
C ALA A 27 9.15 11.46 28.05
N GLY A 28 7.89 11.74 28.39
CA GLY A 28 6.82 12.09 27.44
C GLY A 28 5.96 10.90 26.99
N GLY A 29 4.68 10.91 27.37
CA GLY A 29 3.73 9.82 27.11
C GLY A 29 3.61 9.48 25.63
N SER A 30 4.04 8.27 25.27
CA SER A 30 3.80 7.67 23.96
C SER A 30 2.74 6.59 24.10
N GLY A 31 1.49 6.96 23.89
CA GLY A 31 0.42 6.00 23.68
C GLY A 31 0.74 5.19 22.42
N SER A 32 1.05 3.91 22.58
CA SER A 32 1.24 2.94 21.49
C SER A 32 -0.08 2.56 20.78
N GLY A 33 -1.08 3.44 20.82
CA GLY A 33 -2.34 3.28 20.12
C GLY A 33 -2.21 3.75 18.68
N LYS A 34 -2.86 3.03 17.75
CA LYS A 34 -3.08 3.55 16.40
C LYS A 34 -3.66 4.97 16.48
N PRO A 35 -3.19 5.92 15.65
CA PRO A 35 -3.75 7.27 15.62
C PRO A 35 -5.26 7.22 15.47
N LYS A 36 -5.98 7.98 16.29
CA LYS A 36 -7.45 8.03 16.20
C LYS A 36 -7.84 8.59 14.82
N ALA A 37 -8.75 7.91 14.14
CA ALA A 37 -9.27 8.40 12.86
C ALA A 37 -10.04 9.71 13.09
N THR A 38 -9.65 10.76 12.36
CA THR A 38 -10.35 12.05 12.31
C THR A 38 -11.59 11.94 11.42
N SER A 39 -12.49 12.93 11.48
CA SER A 39 -13.63 12.99 10.55
C SER A 39 -13.16 13.00 9.09
N LEU A 40 -12.09 13.76 8.80
CA LEU A 40 -11.45 13.80 7.48
C LEU A 40 -11.01 12.41 7.00
N ILE A 41 -10.31 11.64 7.84
CA ILE A 41 -9.89 10.27 7.49
C ILE A 41 -11.12 9.38 7.23
N VAL A 42 -12.13 9.44 8.09
CA VAL A 42 -13.33 8.59 7.98
C VAL A 42 -14.10 8.88 6.70
N GLU A 43 -14.24 10.15 6.35
CA GLU A 43 -14.93 10.59 5.13
C GLU A 43 -14.12 10.25 3.88
N ALA A 44 -12.82 10.55 3.86
CA ALA A 44 -11.93 10.20 2.76
C ALA A 44 -11.96 8.69 2.48
N CYS A 45 -11.88 7.85 3.52
CA CYS A 45 -11.94 6.40 3.36
C CYS A 45 -13.30 5.89 2.92
N LYS A 46 -14.40 6.53 3.36
CA LYS A 46 -15.75 6.19 2.87
C LYS A 46 -15.84 6.47 1.37
N ASN A 47 -15.39 7.64 0.93
CA ASN A 47 -15.44 8.06 -0.47
C ASN A 47 -14.53 7.17 -1.33
N ALA A 48 -13.29 6.93 -0.90
CA ALA A 48 -12.35 6.06 -1.61
C ALA A 48 -12.90 4.64 -1.79
N SER A 49 -13.56 4.08 -0.78
CA SER A 49 -14.18 2.75 -0.88
C SER A 49 -15.40 2.71 -1.80
N GLY A 50 -16.10 3.83 -2.00
CA GLY A 50 -17.23 3.92 -2.92
C GLY A 50 -16.80 4.18 -4.37
N GLU A 51 -15.66 4.85 -4.58
CA GLU A 51 -15.11 5.19 -5.89
C GLU A 51 -14.28 4.06 -6.51
N SER A 52 -13.62 3.25 -5.68
CA SER A 52 -12.74 2.20 -6.16
C SER A 52 -13.51 1.08 -6.87
N GLN A 53 -13.05 0.72 -8.08
CA GLN A 53 -13.49 -0.49 -8.78
C GLN A 53 -12.86 -1.77 -8.20
N ASP A 54 -11.78 -1.64 -7.43
CA ASP A 54 -11.15 -2.74 -6.73
C ASP A 54 -11.82 -2.95 -5.37
N THR A 55 -12.48 -4.10 -5.21
CA THR A 55 -13.18 -4.50 -3.99
C THR A 55 -12.26 -4.67 -2.77
N GLY A 56 -10.95 -4.77 -2.98
CA GLY A 56 -9.96 -4.78 -1.91
C GLY A 56 -9.79 -3.42 -1.22
N VAL A 57 -10.16 -2.32 -1.87
CA VAL A 57 -10.14 -0.97 -1.29
C VAL A 57 -11.39 -0.76 -0.42
N THR A 58 -11.42 -1.42 0.72
CA THR A 58 -12.49 -1.26 1.70
C THR A 58 -12.26 -0.02 2.57
N LYS A 59 -13.32 0.48 3.22
CA LYS A 59 -13.20 1.56 4.19
C LYS A 59 -12.25 1.16 5.32
N GLU A 60 -12.35 -0.08 5.80
CA GLU A 60 -11.52 -0.63 6.88
C GLU A 60 -10.06 -0.75 6.46
N PHE A 61 -9.81 -1.17 5.21
CA PHE A 61 -8.46 -1.20 4.64
C PHE A 61 -7.86 0.21 4.58
N CYS A 62 -8.60 1.19 4.06
CA CYS A 62 -8.16 2.58 4.02
C CYS A 62 -7.84 3.13 5.42
N LEU A 63 -8.77 2.95 6.37
CA LEU A 63 -8.61 3.42 7.75
C LEU A 63 -7.37 2.82 8.39
N SER A 64 -7.25 1.49 8.34
CA SER A 64 -6.13 0.79 8.95
C SER A 64 -4.79 1.14 8.29
N THR A 65 -4.78 1.40 6.99
CA THR A 65 -3.59 1.84 6.24
C THR A 65 -3.16 3.24 6.69
N LEU A 66 -4.04 4.24 6.64
CA LEU A 66 -3.68 5.61 7.02
C LEU A 66 -3.26 5.69 8.50
N GLN A 67 -3.83 4.85 9.37
CA GLN A 67 -3.46 4.74 10.77
C GLN A 67 -2.09 4.09 11.03
N LEU A 68 -1.39 3.59 10.00
CA LEU A 68 0.00 3.18 10.16
C LEU A 68 0.93 4.38 10.36
N ASP A 69 0.51 5.56 9.90
CA ASP A 69 1.29 6.78 10.00
C ASP A 69 0.61 7.81 10.92
N SER A 70 1.34 8.24 11.96
CA SER A 70 0.85 9.25 12.91
C SER A 70 0.57 10.61 12.29
N ARG A 71 1.17 10.91 11.12
CA ARG A 71 0.92 12.15 10.37
C ARG A 71 -0.54 12.25 9.92
N SER A 72 -1.22 11.12 9.71
CA SER A 72 -2.62 11.10 9.26
C SER A 72 -3.55 11.84 10.22
N ALA A 73 -3.31 11.73 11.54
CA ALA A 73 -4.13 12.43 12.54
C ALA A 73 -3.98 13.96 12.50
N LYS A 74 -2.94 14.48 11.83
CA LYS A 74 -2.65 15.91 11.68
C LYS A 74 -2.87 16.41 10.25
N ALA A 75 -3.33 15.56 9.35
CA ALA A 75 -3.64 15.93 7.97
C ALA A 75 -4.71 17.04 7.96
N LYS A 76 -4.45 18.09 7.18
CA LYS A 76 -5.33 19.26 7.07
C LYS A 76 -6.35 19.10 5.96
N ASP A 77 -6.00 18.34 4.93
CA ASP A 77 -6.78 18.15 3.73
C ASP A 77 -6.54 16.77 3.11
N LEU A 78 -7.17 16.52 1.97
CA LEU A 78 -7.04 15.26 1.24
C LEU A 78 -5.66 15.10 0.59
N CYS A 79 -5.01 16.18 0.13
CA CYS A 79 -3.64 16.14 -0.39
C CYS A 79 -2.66 15.57 0.65
N ASP A 80 -2.75 16.02 1.91
CA ASP A 80 -1.94 15.49 3.01
C ASP A 80 -2.14 13.97 3.18
N LEU A 81 -3.40 13.50 3.13
CA LEU A 81 -3.71 12.07 3.25
C LEU A 81 -3.18 11.25 2.06
N VAL A 82 -3.29 11.77 0.84
CA VAL A 82 -2.74 11.12 -0.36
C VAL A 82 -1.21 11.01 -0.24
N VAL A 83 -0.52 12.10 0.13
CA VAL A 83 0.95 12.10 0.28
C VAL A 83 1.39 11.06 1.31
N ILE A 84 0.67 10.95 2.43
CA ILE A 84 0.93 9.93 3.47
C ILE A 84 0.71 8.52 2.92
N SER A 85 -0.40 8.28 2.21
CA SER A 85 -0.69 6.97 1.62
C SER A 85 0.36 6.57 0.56
N ILE A 86 0.85 7.53 -0.22
CA ILE A 86 1.99 7.32 -1.12
C ILE A 86 3.27 6.96 -0.36
N ASP A 87 3.60 7.65 0.73
CA ASP A 87 4.77 7.30 1.55
C ASP A 87 4.68 5.86 2.09
N ILE A 88 3.48 5.43 2.52
CA ILE A 88 3.23 4.05 2.98
C ILE A 88 3.46 3.07 1.83
N LEU A 89 2.91 3.33 0.63
CA LEU A 89 3.13 2.47 -0.54
C LEU A 89 4.61 2.39 -0.90
N LYS A 90 5.29 3.54 -0.97
CA LYS A 90 6.71 3.63 -1.29
C LYS A 90 7.56 2.82 -0.33
N GLY A 91 7.28 2.89 0.97
CA GLY A 91 7.96 2.10 1.99
C GLY A 91 7.78 0.60 1.76
N ARG A 92 6.52 0.15 1.57
CA ARG A 92 6.23 -1.28 1.36
C ARG A 92 6.80 -1.83 0.05
N VAL A 93 6.74 -1.06 -1.04
CA VAL A 93 7.36 -1.44 -2.32
C VAL A 93 8.88 -1.55 -2.17
N SER A 94 9.50 -0.64 -1.42
CA SER A 94 10.94 -0.70 -1.15
C SER A 94 11.32 -1.95 -0.37
N ASP A 95 10.53 -2.30 0.66
CA ASP A 95 10.72 -3.53 1.44
C ASP A 95 10.57 -4.79 0.57
N ALA A 96 9.55 -4.82 -0.29
CA ALA A 96 9.36 -5.88 -1.27
C ALA A 96 10.53 -5.98 -2.26
N GLY A 97 11.06 -4.83 -2.72
CA GLY A 97 12.28 -4.76 -3.53
C GLY A 97 13.51 -5.36 -2.86
N VAL A 98 13.72 -5.09 -1.57
CA VAL A 98 14.81 -5.70 -0.79
C VAL A 98 14.65 -7.23 -0.73
N LYS A 99 13.42 -7.72 -0.52
CA LYS A 99 13.13 -9.17 -0.52
C LYS A 99 13.40 -9.79 -1.88
N VAL A 100 12.94 -9.17 -2.96
CA VAL A 100 13.18 -9.64 -4.34
C VAL A 100 14.67 -9.68 -4.64
N LYS A 101 15.43 -8.63 -4.30
CA LYS A 101 16.90 -8.61 -4.43
C LYS A 101 17.55 -9.80 -3.73
N LYS A 102 17.11 -10.12 -2.51
CA LYS A 102 17.61 -11.29 -1.76
C LYS A 102 17.22 -12.61 -2.43
N MET A 103 16.00 -12.73 -2.96
CA MET A 103 15.59 -13.93 -3.71
C MET A 103 16.41 -14.08 -4.99
N LEU A 104 16.66 -12.98 -5.70
CA LEU A 104 17.43 -12.94 -6.95
C LEU A 104 18.88 -13.37 -6.73
N GLN A 105 19.51 -12.95 -5.63
CA GLN A 105 20.87 -13.40 -5.26
C GLN A 105 20.99 -14.93 -5.12
N ASN A 106 19.89 -15.61 -4.75
CA ASN A 106 19.83 -17.05 -4.59
C ASN A 106 19.28 -17.76 -5.83
N ALA A 107 18.80 -17.03 -6.83
CA ALA A 107 18.22 -17.60 -8.04
C ALA A 107 19.31 -18.20 -8.93
N LYS A 108 19.05 -19.39 -9.47
CA LYS A 108 19.94 -20.02 -10.44
C LYS A 108 19.98 -19.19 -11.72
N LYS A 109 21.18 -18.89 -12.21
CA LYS A 109 21.37 -18.14 -13.46
C LYS A 109 20.68 -18.82 -14.65
N GLY A 110 20.08 -18.01 -15.53
CA GLY A 110 19.41 -18.47 -16.75
C GLY A 110 18.10 -19.21 -16.53
N THR A 111 17.46 -19.04 -15.37
CA THR A 111 16.15 -19.64 -15.06
C THR A 111 15.01 -18.63 -15.18
N LEU A 112 13.79 -19.13 -15.37
CA LEU A 112 12.57 -18.33 -15.31
C LEU A 112 12.46 -17.54 -14.00
N THR A 113 12.84 -18.17 -12.87
CA THR A 113 12.87 -17.50 -11.57
C THR A 113 13.78 -16.28 -11.56
N MET A 114 15.00 -16.38 -12.12
CA MET A 114 15.90 -15.23 -12.21
C MET A 114 15.30 -14.12 -13.07
N TYR A 115 14.70 -14.48 -14.22
CA TYR A 115 14.05 -13.53 -15.11
C TYR A 115 12.90 -12.79 -14.41
N ALA A 116 11.93 -13.53 -13.85
CA ALA A 116 10.77 -12.96 -13.17
C ALA A 116 11.16 -12.04 -12.00
N LEU A 117 12.12 -12.48 -11.17
CA LEU A 117 12.61 -11.66 -10.05
C LEU A 117 13.35 -10.41 -10.52
N SER A 118 14.07 -10.47 -11.64
CA SER A 118 14.73 -9.29 -12.23
C SER A 118 13.71 -8.27 -12.75
N ILE A 119 12.61 -8.75 -13.36
CA ILE A 119 11.51 -7.86 -13.75
C ILE A 119 10.89 -7.22 -12.51
N CYS A 120 10.59 -8.00 -11.48
CA CYS A 120 10.04 -7.47 -10.23
C CYS A 120 10.92 -6.41 -9.56
N GLU A 121 12.25 -6.62 -9.54
CA GLU A 121 13.21 -5.63 -9.03
C GLU A 121 13.09 -4.31 -9.81
N LEU A 122 13.11 -4.38 -11.14
CA LEU A 122 12.99 -3.21 -12.01
C LEU A 122 11.66 -2.47 -11.81
N GLN A 123 10.55 -3.22 -11.73
CA GLN A 123 9.22 -2.62 -11.59
C GLN A 123 9.04 -1.94 -10.23
N TYR A 124 9.55 -2.53 -9.15
CA TYR A 124 9.50 -1.89 -7.84
C TYR A 124 10.34 -0.60 -7.77
N GLU A 125 11.52 -0.58 -8.38
CA GLU A 125 12.32 0.64 -8.50
C GLU A 125 11.61 1.72 -9.31
N LYS A 126 10.96 1.34 -10.40
CA LYS A 126 10.13 2.23 -11.21
C LYS A 126 8.96 2.80 -10.41
N VAL A 127 8.24 1.98 -9.64
CA VAL A 127 7.16 2.44 -8.76
C VAL A 127 7.66 3.48 -7.76
N VAL A 128 8.79 3.21 -7.08
CA VAL A 128 9.36 4.18 -6.12
C VAL A 128 9.71 5.50 -6.79
N SER A 129 10.32 5.45 -7.97
CA SER A 129 10.64 6.65 -8.76
C SER A 129 9.38 7.42 -9.17
N THR A 130 8.37 6.74 -9.69
CA THR A 130 7.08 7.34 -10.07
C THR A 130 6.39 7.99 -8.87
N LEU A 131 6.35 7.31 -7.72
CA LEU A 131 5.74 7.87 -6.51
C LEU A 131 6.42 9.15 -6.03
N ASN A 132 7.75 9.27 -6.15
CA ASN A 132 8.44 10.52 -5.83
C ASN A 132 8.00 11.67 -6.76
N VAL A 133 7.80 11.39 -8.05
CA VAL A 133 7.27 12.38 -9.01
C VAL A 133 5.82 12.76 -8.64
N CYS A 134 4.96 11.78 -8.35
CA CYS A 134 3.58 12.05 -7.96
C CYS A 134 3.48 12.89 -6.69
N GLN A 135 4.33 12.63 -5.69
CA GLN A 135 4.37 13.43 -4.47
C GLN A 135 4.76 14.88 -4.74
N ALA A 136 5.72 15.13 -5.63
CA ALA A 136 6.07 16.49 -6.03
C ALA A 136 4.88 17.18 -6.70
N MET A 137 4.23 16.51 -7.66
CA MET A 137 3.06 17.03 -8.38
C MET A 137 1.90 17.36 -7.43
N ILE A 138 1.59 16.49 -6.47
CA ILE A 138 0.52 16.70 -5.49
C ILE A 138 0.83 17.89 -4.57
N ARG A 139 2.09 18.04 -4.13
CA ARG A 139 2.50 19.16 -3.28
C ARG A 139 2.48 20.49 -4.03
N ASP A 140 2.87 20.51 -5.30
CA ASP A 140 2.81 21.70 -6.14
C ASP A 140 1.36 22.12 -6.40
N HIS A 141 0.46 21.14 -6.61
CA HIS A 141 -0.98 21.38 -6.71
C HIS A 141 -1.56 21.96 -5.40
N GLN A 142 -1.25 21.36 -4.25
CA GLN A 142 -1.69 21.85 -2.94
C GLN A 142 -1.20 23.29 -2.65
N GLY A 143 -0.01 23.64 -3.15
CA GLY A 143 0.58 24.96 -2.97
C GLY A 143 0.10 26.04 -3.94
N ASP A 144 -0.81 25.72 -4.87
CA ASP A 144 -1.21 26.59 -6.00
C ASP A 144 0.00 27.06 -6.84
N LYS A 145 1.02 26.20 -6.94
CA LYS A 145 2.29 26.49 -7.63
C LYS A 145 2.48 25.72 -8.93
N GLY A 146 1.54 24.85 -9.27
CA GLY A 146 1.64 23.98 -10.45
C GLY A 146 0.55 24.27 -11.47
N ASP A 147 0.93 24.38 -12.76
CA ASP A 147 0.02 24.42 -13.91
C ASP A 147 -0.68 23.05 -14.17
N LEU A 148 -0.62 22.15 -13.20
CA LEU A 148 -0.89 20.74 -13.37
C LEU A 148 -2.38 20.46 -13.15
N LYS A 149 -3.02 19.97 -14.21
CA LYS A 149 -4.44 19.59 -14.19
C LYS A 149 -4.65 18.33 -13.36
N SER A 150 -5.83 18.20 -12.78
CA SER A 150 -6.26 17.07 -11.97
C SER A 150 -6.05 15.70 -12.62
N LEU A 151 -6.32 15.59 -13.92
CA LEU A 151 -6.07 14.36 -14.70
C LEU A 151 -4.61 13.88 -14.60
N GLY A 152 -3.66 14.82 -14.50
CA GLY A 152 -2.25 14.49 -14.33
C GLY A 152 -1.94 13.86 -12.96
N LEU A 153 -2.63 14.28 -11.90
CA LEU A 153 -2.48 13.69 -10.56
C LEU A 153 -3.01 12.27 -10.53
N LEU A 154 -4.21 12.05 -11.09
CA LEU A 154 -4.83 10.73 -11.15
C LEU A 154 -3.97 9.76 -11.97
N HIS A 155 -3.55 10.18 -13.16
CA HIS A 155 -2.70 9.35 -14.03
C HIS A 155 -1.38 8.98 -13.34
N CYS A 156 -0.77 9.89 -12.59
CA CYS A 156 0.49 9.62 -11.92
C CYS A 156 0.39 8.45 -10.93
N VAL A 157 -0.67 8.43 -10.10
CA VAL A 157 -0.85 7.37 -9.12
C VAL A 157 -1.35 6.06 -9.74
N ASP A 158 -2.20 6.13 -10.76
CA ASP A 158 -2.77 4.97 -11.48
C ASP A 158 -1.69 4.09 -12.10
N MET A 159 -0.68 4.70 -12.72
CA MET A 159 0.45 4.00 -13.34
C MET A 159 1.23 3.08 -12.38
N THR A 160 1.17 3.36 -11.07
CA THR A 160 1.89 2.54 -10.08
C THR A 160 1.24 1.17 -9.87
N GLY A 161 -0.09 1.08 -9.96
CA GLY A 161 -0.83 -0.18 -9.86
C GLY A 161 -0.52 -1.11 -11.04
N GLU A 162 -0.52 -0.59 -12.27
CA GLU A 162 -0.16 -1.35 -13.47
C GLU A 162 1.30 -1.81 -13.43
N THR A 163 2.21 -0.96 -12.96
CA THR A 163 3.63 -1.32 -12.82
C THR A 163 3.83 -2.46 -11.80
N ILE A 164 3.07 -2.49 -10.70
CA ILE A 164 3.10 -3.60 -9.72
C ILE A 164 2.57 -4.90 -10.37
N LYS A 165 1.49 -4.80 -11.14
CA LYS A 165 0.88 -5.93 -11.85
C LYS A 165 1.81 -6.56 -12.88
N GLU A 166 2.69 -5.78 -13.53
CA GLU A 166 3.72 -6.32 -14.41
C GLU A 166 4.62 -7.32 -13.69
N CYS A 167 5.01 -7.06 -12.43
CA CYS A 167 5.75 -8.04 -11.62
C CYS A 167 4.89 -9.28 -11.28
N GLU A 168 3.63 -9.09 -10.92
CA GLU A 168 2.71 -10.19 -10.59
C GLU A 168 2.55 -11.18 -11.74
N ASN A 169 2.39 -10.69 -12.97
CA ASN A 169 2.24 -11.51 -14.17
C ASN A 169 3.44 -12.46 -14.38
N GLU A 170 4.65 -12.02 -14.04
CA GLU A 170 5.87 -12.82 -14.19
C GLU A 170 6.04 -13.88 -13.10
N LEU A 171 5.40 -13.68 -11.94
CA LEU A 171 5.55 -14.58 -10.78
C LEU A 171 4.63 -15.80 -10.83
N GLY A 172 3.61 -15.82 -11.70
CA GLY A 172 2.59 -16.88 -11.74
C GLY A 172 3.16 -18.30 -11.89
N ASP A 173 4.24 -18.44 -12.67
CA ASP A 173 4.89 -19.73 -12.93
C ASP A 173 6.12 -19.99 -12.04
N VAL A 174 6.44 -19.09 -11.12
CA VAL A 174 7.59 -19.22 -10.23
C VAL A 174 7.21 -20.03 -8.98
N ARG A 175 7.76 -21.24 -8.88
CA ARG A 175 7.60 -22.08 -7.68
C ARG A 175 8.11 -21.37 -6.42
N GLY A 176 7.29 -21.34 -5.36
CA GLY A 176 7.67 -20.73 -4.08
C GLY A 176 7.47 -19.22 -4.02
N ALA A 177 6.87 -18.60 -5.03
CA ALA A 177 6.60 -17.16 -5.07
C ALA A 177 5.27 -16.75 -4.40
N GLU A 178 4.56 -17.67 -3.75
CA GLU A 178 3.19 -17.43 -3.25
C GLU A 178 3.14 -16.33 -2.19
N ALA A 179 4.19 -16.20 -1.37
CA ALA A 179 4.31 -15.11 -0.41
C ALA A 179 4.51 -13.76 -1.09
N LEU A 180 5.31 -13.71 -2.16
CA LEU A 180 5.57 -12.50 -2.92
C LEU A 180 4.34 -12.08 -3.74
N LEU A 181 3.61 -13.04 -4.32
CA LEU A 181 2.32 -12.78 -5.00
C LEU A 181 1.30 -12.13 -4.07
N ARG A 182 1.13 -12.66 -2.85
CA ARG A 182 0.24 -12.05 -1.84
C ARG A 182 0.70 -10.67 -1.40
N GLU A 183 2.00 -10.47 -1.27
CA GLU A 183 2.57 -9.15 -0.97
C GLU A 183 2.27 -8.17 -2.11
N ASN A 184 2.46 -8.59 -3.36
CA ASN A 184 2.15 -7.80 -4.56
C ASN A 184 0.69 -7.38 -4.65
N GLU A 185 -0.23 -8.30 -4.37
CA GLU A 185 -1.65 -7.98 -4.32
C GLU A 185 -1.96 -6.90 -3.29
N GLY A 186 -1.33 -6.98 -2.10
CA GLY A 186 -1.44 -5.93 -1.09
C GLY A 186 -0.86 -4.58 -1.54
N LEU A 187 0.21 -4.57 -2.33
CA LEU A 187 0.76 -3.35 -2.94
C LEU A 187 -0.19 -2.78 -4.00
N ARG A 188 -0.81 -3.64 -4.82
CA ARG A 188 -1.76 -3.26 -5.86
C ARG A 188 -3.02 -2.63 -5.27
N ILE A 189 -3.60 -3.25 -4.24
CA ILE A 189 -4.75 -2.68 -3.50
C ILE A 189 -4.38 -1.32 -2.89
N LEU A 190 -3.17 -1.18 -2.36
CA LEU A 190 -2.69 0.09 -1.82
C LEU A 190 -2.46 1.18 -2.89
N ALA A 191 -1.98 0.80 -4.09
CA ALA A 191 -1.93 1.71 -5.23
C ALA A 191 -3.33 2.16 -5.67
N ASN A 192 -4.29 1.25 -5.68
CA ASN A 192 -5.70 1.57 -5.97
C ASN A 192 -6.33 2.47 -4.90
N LEU A 193 -5.93 2.32 -3.63
CA LEU A 193 -6.30 3.27 -2.59
C LEU A 193 -5.75 4.68 -2.88
N ASN A 194 -4.50 4.81 -3.31
CA ASN A 194 -3.93 6.12 -3.68
C ASN A 194 -4.73 6.76 -4.83
N ARG A 195 -5.07 5.97 -5.86
CA ARG A 195 -5.93 6.40 -6.96
C ARG A 195 -7.29 6.89 -6.47
N ALA A 196 -7.96 6.12 -5.62
CA ALA A 196 -9.27 6.46 -5.09
C ALA A 196 -9.25 7.69 -4.17
N LEU A 197 -8.16 7.93 -3.43
CA LEU A 197 -7.97 9.14 -2.62
C LEU A 197 -7.68 10.38 -3.48
N VAL A 198 -7.14 10.23 -4.69
CA VAL A 198 -6.89 11.34 -5.63
C VAL A 198 -8.10 11.64 -6.51
N ALA A 199 -8.99 10.66 -6.74
CA ALA A 199 -10.15 10.80 -7.63
C ALA A 199 -11.01 12.06 -7.40
N PRO A 200 -11.24 12.57 -6.17
CA PRO A 200 -12.00 13.80 -5.97
C PRO A 200 -11.39 15.05 -6.61
N TYR A 201 -10.13 15.02 -7.04
CA TYR A 201 -9.52 16.11 -7.78
C TYR A 201 -9.88 16.08 -9.27
N ASP A 202 -10.29 14.95 -9.85
CA ASP A 202 -10.54 14.72 -11.29
C ASP A 202 -11.85 15.36 -11.82
N VAL A 203 -12.12 16.61 -11.43
CA VAL A 203 -13.34 17.39 -11.77
C VAL A 203 -13.03 18.51 -12.76
#